data_AF-A0A662GMC2-F1
#
_entry.id   AF-A0A662GMC2-F1
#
_cell.length_a   1.000
_cell.length_b   1.000
_cell.length_c   1.000
_cell.angle_alpha   90.00
_cell.angle_beta   90.00
_cell.angle_gamma   90.00
#
_symmetry.space_group_name_H-M   'P 1'
#
loop_
_entity.id
_entity.type
_entity.pdbx_description
1 polymer ?
#
loop_
_entity_poly.entity_id
_entity_poly.type
_entity_poly.pdbx_seq_one_letter_code
_entity_poly.pdbx_strand_id
1 'polypeptide(L)'
;MVALPVKVCGWVNSKREVGGIVFLEVVPGLQLRPVVVVAKRDEDEAVWRAAKGVRVGSAVEVVGEFKERSISRRGREMRPTSVRVLSEPMGKLPIDVTGKAGALLDTKIEYRYLTLRLPRERAVFKV
;
A
#
# COMPACT_ATOMS: atom_id res chain seq x y z
N MET A 1 19.24 -15.87 -12.46
CA MET A 1 19.12 -15.75 -10.99
C MET A 1 17.66 -15.94 -10.64
N VAL A 2 17.31 -16.93 -9.82
CA VAL A 2 15.93 -17.08 -9.31
C VAL A 2 15.70 -15.96 -8.30
N ALA A 3 14.69 -15.12 -8.52
CA ALA A 3 14.36 -14.04 -7.60
C ALA A 3 13.86 -14.65 -6.29
N LEU A 4 14.56 -14.40 -5.18
CA LEU A 4 14.08 -14.83 -3.87
C LEU A 4 12.82 -14.03 -3.50
N PRO A 5 11.80 -14.67 -2.89
CA PRO A 5 10.59 -13.98 -2.47
C PRO A 5 10.94 -12.90 -1.44
N VAL A 6 10.49 -11.67 -1.70
CA VAL A 6 10.72 -10.49 -0.87
C VAL A 6 9.53 -10.26 0.04
N LYS A 7 9.81 -9.92 1.29
CA LYS A 7 8.80 -9.52 2.27
C LYS A 7 8.70 -8.01 2.37
N VAL A 8 7.50 -7.47 2.27
CA VAL A 8 7.18 -6.04 2.39
C VAL A 8 6.14 -5.86 3.48
N CYS A 9 6.49 -5.11 4.53
CA CYS A 9 5.55 -4.67 5.55
C CYS A 9 5.28 -3.17 5.38
N GLY A 10 4.03 -2.75 5.50
CA GLY A 10 3.67 -1.35 5.36
C GLY A 10 2.18 -1.09 5.52
N TRP A 11 1.77 0.12 5.15
CA TRP A 11 0.37 0.53 5.23
C TRP A 11 -0.25 0.67 3.86
N VAL A 12 -1.49 0.21 3.70
CA VAL A 12 -2.25 0.39 2.45
C VAL A 12 -2.77 1.80 2.39
N ASN A 13 -2.23 2.61 1.48
CA ASN A 13 -2.71 3.98 1.26
C ASN A 13 -3.81 4.04 0.19
N SER A 14 -3.84 3.09 -0.73
CA SER A 14 -4.83 3.04 -1.81
C SER A 14 -5.17 1.61 -2.15
N LYS A 15 -6.43 1.38 -2.51
CA LYS A 15 -6.95 0.13 -3.03
C LYS A 15 -7.79 0.41 -4.26
N ARG A 16 -7.58 -0.37 -5.32
CA ARG A 16 -8.39 -0.32 -6.54
C ARG A 16 -8.71 -1.72 -7.01
N GLU A 17 -9.94 -1.94 -7.43
CA GLU A 17 -10.41 -3.19 -8.01
C GLU A 17 -10.82 -2.94 -9.46
N VAL A 18 -10.31 -3.75 -10.38
CA VAL A 18 -10.69 -3.69 -11.80
C VAL A 18 -10.83 -5.12 -12.31
N GLY A 19 -12.08 -5.54 -12.55
CA GLY A 19 -12.39 -6.91 -12.96
C GLY A 19 -11.88 -7.95 -11.97
N GLY A 20 -10.97 -8.82 -12.42
CA GLY A 20 -10.33 -9.87 -11.62
C GLY A 20 -9.05 -9.46 -10.88
N ILE A 21 -8.70 -8.17 -10.85
CA ILE A 21 -7.42 -7.69 -10.32
C ILE A 21 -7.64 -6.71 -9.16
N VAL A 22 -6.89 -6.92 -8.07
CA VAL A 22 -6.79 -6.00 -6.93
C VAL A 22 -5.42 -5.34 -6.94
N PHE A 23 -5.40 -4.02 -6.86
CA PHE A 23 -4.21 -3.20 -6.71
C PHE A 23 -4.17 -2.61 -5.29
N LEU A 24 -3.07 -2.83 -4.57
CA LEU A 24 -2.81 -2.17 -3.29
C LEU A 24 -1.55 -1.31 -3.41
N GLU A 25 -1.64 -0.04 -3.04
CA GLU A 25 -0.46 0.81 -2.85
C GLU A 25 -0.02 0.70 -1.39
N VAL A 26 0.99 -0.14 -1.13
CA VAL A 26 1.56 -0.36 0.19
C VAL A 26 2.73 0.60 0.37
N VAL A 27 2.73 1.41 1.42
CA VAL A 27 3.83 2.30 1.77
C VAL A 27 4.73 1.62 2.80
N PRO A 28 5.92 1.14 2.42
CA PRO A 28 6.80 0.42 3.33
C PRO A 28 7.64 1.42 4.13
N GLY A 29 7.61 1.30 5.46
CA GLY A 29 8.38 2.15 6.38
C GLY A 29 8.33 3.64 5.99
N LEU A 30 9.52 4.22 5.77
CA LEU A 30 9.72 5.63 5.39
C LEU A 30 10.01 5.85 3.88
N GLN A 31 9.67 4.89 3.02
CA GLN A 31 9.88 5.03 1.57
C GLN A 31 8.97 6.12 0.98
N LEU A 32 9.48 6.92 0.03
CA LEU A 32 8.69 7.99 -0.61
C LEU A 32 7.75 7.47 -1.68
N ARG A 33 8.01 6.28 -2.22
CA ARG A 33 7.20 5.63 -3.24
C ARG A 33 6.55 4.37 -2.67
N PRO A 34 5.27 4.11 -2.96
CA PRO A 34 4.64 2.86 -2.59
C PRO A 34 5.20 1.67 -3.39
N VAL A 35 5.01 0.47 -2.86
CA VAL A 35 5.02 -0.78 -3.61
C VAL A 35 3.59 -1.02 -4.10
N VAL A 36 3.45 -1.29 -5.40
CA VAL A 36 2.15 -1.61 -6.00
C VAL A 36 2.00 -3.12 -6.05
N VAL A 37 1.21 -3.67 -5.14
CA VAL A 37 0.88 -5.08 -5.09
C VAL A 37 -0.27 -5.35 -6.05
N VAL A 38 -0.07 -6.30 -6.97
CA VAL A 38 -1.05 -6.65 -8.01
C VAL A 38 -1.46 -8.11 -7.82
N ALA A 39 -2.61 -8.34 -7.19
CA ALA A 39 -3.16 -9.68 -7.00
C ALA A 39 -4.23 -9.95 -8.06
N LYS A 40 -4.09 -11.04 -8.82
CA LYS A 40 -5.06 -11.43 -9.85
C LYS A 40 -5.75 -12.74 -9.50
N ARG A 41 -7.06 -12.82 -9.75
CA ARG A 41 -7.89 -13.99 -9.42
C ARG A 41 -7.47 -15.25 -10.18
N ASP A 42 -7.06 -15.11 -11.43
CA ASP A 42 -6.63 -16.20 -12.31
C ASP A 42 -5.25 -16.76 -11.97
N GLU A 43 -4.44 -16.01 -11.22
CA GLU A 43 -3.12 -16.45 -10.78
C GLU A 43 -3.17 -17.17 -9.42
N ASP A 44 -3.92 -16.63 -8.46
CA ASP A 44 -4.13 -17.23 -7.15
C ASP A 44 -5.41 -16.64 -6.52
N GLU A 45 -6.48 -17.44 -6.47
CA GLU A 45 -7.76 -16.97 -5.95
C GLU A 45 -7.72 -16.67 -4.44
N ALA A 46 -6.93 -17.41 -3.66
CA ALA A 46 -6.84 -17.22 -2.21
C ALA A 46 -6.13 -15.90 -1.88
N VAL A 47 -4.99 -15.64 -2.53
CA VAL A 47 -4.26 -14.37 -2.40
C VAL A 47 -5.09 -13.20 -2.92
N TRP A 48 -5.80 -13.38 -4.03
CA TRP A 48 -6.72 -12.37 -4.55
C TRP A 48 -7.85 -12.05 -3.56
N ARG A 49 -8.49 -13.06 -2.96
CA ARG A 49 -9.54 -12.86 -1.93
C ARG A 49 -8.97 -12.15 -0.70
N ALA A 50 -7.78 -12.52 -0.24
CA ALA A 50 -7.10 -11.86 0.87
C ALA A 50 -6.83 -10.38 0.55
N ALA A 51 -6.25 -10.07 -0.62
CA ALA A 51 -6.03 -8.70 -1.08
C ALA A 51 -7.34 -7.91 -1.22
N LYS A 52 -8.40 -8.55 -1.72
CA LYS A 52 -9.74 -7.97 -1.85
C LYS A 52 -10.37 -7.67 -0.48
N GLY A 53 -10.03 -8.42 0.57
CA GLY A 53 -10.52 -8.14 1.93
C GLY A 53 -9.86 -6.90 2.57
N VAL A 54 -8.68 -6.50 2.10
CA VAL A 54 -7.91 -5.42 2.75
C VAL A 54 -8.64 -4.07 2.67
N ARG A 55 -8.63 -3.34 3.79
CA ARG A 55 -9.13 -1.97 3.91
C ARG A 55 -8.01 -0.95 3.74
N VAL A 56 -8.34 0.22 3.18
CA VAL A 56 -7.41 1.37 3.15
C VAL A 56 -7.10 1.78 4.59
N GLY A 57 -5.81 1.97 4.89
CA GLY A 57 -5.30 2.27 6.22
C GLY A 57 -4.72 1.05 6.94
N SER A 58 -5.07 -0.17 6.54
CA SER A 58 -4.59 -1.40 7.17
C SER A 58 -3.06 -1.53 7.09
N ALA A 59 -2.48 -2.05 8.17
CA ALA A 59 -1.10 -2.53 8.16
C ALA A 59 -1.09 -3.95 7.60
N VAL A 60 -0.21 -4.21 6.64
CA VAL A 60 -0.12 -5.48 5.93
C VAL A 60 1.31 -5.98 5.85
N GLU A 61 1.45 -7.30 5.80
CA GLU A 61 2.64 -8.00 5.32
C GLU A 61 2.32 -8.66 3.99
N VAL A 62 3.19 -8.46 3.01
CA VAL A 62 3.07 -9.03 1.68
C VAL A 62 4.36 -9.76 1.34
N VAL A 63 4.27 -11.02 0.96
CA VAL A 63 5.40 -11.80 0.41
C VAL A 63 5.16 -12.03 -1.07
N GLY A 64 6.21 -12.00 -1.87
CA GLY A 64 6.11 -12.19 -3.31
C GLY A 64 7.32 -11.67 -4.06
N GLU A 65 7.16 -11.48 -5.36
CA GLU A 65 8.27 -11.15 -6.27
C GLU A 65 8.05 -9.80 -6.95
N PHE A 66 9.11 -9.00 -7.07
CA PHE A 66 9.06 -7.80 -7.88
C PHE A 66 9.17 -8.15 -9.35
N LYS A 67 8.34 -7.51 -10.19
CA LYS A 67 8.55 -7.59 -11.64
C LYS A 67 9.83 -6.87 -12.03
N GLU A 68 10.57 -7.45 -12.97
CA GLU A 68 11.78 -6.83 -13.54
C GLU A 68 11.47 -5.49 -14.25
N ARG A 69 10.31 -5.39 -14.91
CA ARG A 69 9.80 -4.15 -15.48
C ARG A 69 8.52 -3.73 -14.77
N SER A 70 8.57 -2.56 -14.13
CA SER A 70 7.38 -1.92 -13.55
C SER A 70 6.64 -1.16 -14.65
N ILE A 71 5.36 -1.45 -14.84
CA ILE A 71 4.48 -0.65 -15.70
C ILE A 71 3.91 0.53 -14.89
N SER A 72 3.79 0.38 -13.58
CA SER A 72 3.34 1.41 -12.65
C SER A 72 4.25 2.63 -12.62
N ARG A 73 3.68 3.79 -12.95
CA ARG A 73 4.31 5.11 -12.78
C ARG A 73 4.50 5.49 -11.31
N ARG A 74 3.83 4.80 -10.37
CA ARG A 74 3.79 5.18 -8.95
C ARG A 74 4.81 4.45 -8.08
N GLY A 75 5.35 3.32 -8.52
CA GLY A 75 6.21 2.49 -7.69
C GLY A 75 6.68 1.22 -8.38
N ARG A 76 7.33 0.34 -7.61
CA ARG A 76 7.68 -1.01 -8.09
C ARG A 76 6.47 -1.92 -7.99
N GLU A 77 6.19 -2.67 -9.05
CA GLU A 77 5.14 -3.70 -9.04
C GLU A 77 5.63 -4.99 -8.40
N MET A 78 4.77 -5.55 -7.55
CA MET A 78 4.99 -6.81 -6.85
C MET A 78 3.83 -7.76 -7.12
N ARG A 79 4.16 -8.99 -7.53
CA ARG A 79 3.23 -10.12 -7.61
C ARG A 79 3.23 -10.83 -6.26
N PRO A 80 2.13 -10.80 -5.49
CA PRO A 80 2.09 -11.41 -4.17
C PRO A 80 1.92 -12.92 -4.26
N THR A 81 2.61 -13.65 -3.37
CA THR A 81 2.35 -15.05 -3.02
C THR A 81 1.63 -15.17 -1.67
N SER A 82 1.64 -14.12 -0.85
CA SER A 82 0.79 -14.02 0.34
C SER A 82 0.48 -12.56 0.67
N VAL A 83 -0.70 -12.32 1.23
CA VAL A 83 -1.13 -11.03 1.79
C VAL A 83 -1.74 -11.30 3.15
N ARG A 84 -1.16 -10.74 4.20
CA ARG A 84 -1.63 -10.86 5.58
C ARG A 84 -1.91 -9.49 6.17
N VAL A 85 -3.10 -9.32 6.72
CA VAL A 85 -3.47 -8.13 7.48
C VAL A 85 -2.93 -8.27 8.90
N LEU A 86 -2.10 -7.32 9.31
CA LEU A 86 -1.51 -7.27 10.66
C LEU A 86 -2.36 -6.45 11.62
N SER A 87 -2.99 -5.39 11.10
CA SER A 87 -3.89 -4.52 11.86
C SER A 87 -4.82 -3.79 10.89
N GLU A 88 -6.04 -3.55 11.33
CA GLU A 88 -7.03 -2.79 10.56
C GLU A 88 -7.36 -1.46 11.24
N PRO A 89 -7.82 -0.45 10.48
CA PRO A 89 -8.36 0.76 11.06
C PRO A 89 -9.66 0.47 11.82
N MET A 90 -9.83 1.09 12.99
CA MET A 90 -11.05 0.95 13.80
C MET A 90 -12.29 1.53 13.10
N GLY A 91 -12.11 2.51 12.22
CA GLY A 91 -13.20 3.17 11.51
C GLY A 91 -12.71 3.95 10.30
N LYS A 92 -13.45 5.00 9.93
CA LYS A 92 -13.04 5.92 8.87
C LYS A 92 -11.74 6.62 9.27
N LEU A 93 -10.81 6.73 8.32
CA LEU A 93 -9.57 7.47 8.55
C LEU A 93 -9.88 8.97 8.74
N PRO A 94 -9.24 9.64 9.71
CA PRO A 94 -9.46 11.06 9.97
C PRO A 94 -8.89 11.96 8.87
N ILE A 95 -7.97 11.42 8.05
CA ILE A 95 -7.41 12.08 6.88
C ILE A 95 -7.41 11.15 5.67
N ASP A 96 -7.45 11.73 4.46
CA ASP A 96 -7.24 10.98 3.23
C ASP A 96 -5.75 10.69 3.00
N VAL A 97 -5.35 9.44 3.24
CA VAL A 97 -3.98 8.95 3.02
C VAL A 97 -3.61 8.76 1.54
N THR A 98 -4.54 8.95 0.61
CA THR A 98 -4.25 9.00 -0.84
C THR A 98 -3.77 10.37 -1.28
N GLY A 99 -4.04 11.42 -0.50
CA GLY A 99 -3.69 12.81 -0.80
C GLY A 99 -4.55 13.46 -1.89
N LYS A 100 -5.70 12.86 -2.26
CA LYS A 100 -6.64 13.46 -3.22
C LYS A 100 -7.43 14.59 -2.57
N ALA A 101 -7.86 14.38 -1.34
CA ALA A 101 -8.44 15.42 -0.50
C ALA A 101 -7.35 16.03 0.39
N GLY A 102 -7.30 17.37 0.42
CA GLY A 102 -6.46 18.10 1.35
C GLY A 102 -6.99 18.04 2.79
N ALA A 103 -6.14 18.48 3.73
CA ALA A 103 -6.52 18.70 5.12
C ALA A 103 -5.92 20.03 5.59
N LEU A 104 -6.59 20.69 6.55
CA LEU A 104 -6.08 21.90 7.20
C LEU A 104 -4.80 21.58 7.99
N LEU A 105 -3.99 22.60 8.25
CA LEU A 105 -2.73 22.46 8.99
C LEU A 105 -2.95 21.80 10.37
N ASP A 106 -3.96 22.27 11.11
CA ASP A 106 -4.26 21.76 12.45
C ASP A 106 -4.57 20.26 12.43
N THR A 107 -5.42 19.83 11.49
CA THR A 107 -5.73 18.41 11.27
C THR A 107 -4.48 17.62 10.88
N LYS A 108 -3.59 18.20 10.06
CA LYS A 108 -2.35 17.53 9.65
C LYS A 108 -1.38 17.33 10.81
N ILE A 109 -1.34 18.28 11.75
CA ILE A 109 -0.52 18.22 12.97
C ILE A 109 -1.12 17.21 13.95
N GLU A 110 -2.42 17.27 14.21
CA GLU A 110 -3.14 16.33 15.09
C GLU A 110 -2.94 14.88 14.64
N TYR A 111 -3.12 14.61 13.33
CA TYR A 111 -2.96 13.28 12.74
C TYR A 111 -1.60 13.10 12.06
N ARG A 112 -0.51 13.63 12.63
CA ARG A 112 0.82 13.61 11.99
C ARG A 112 1.29 12.20 11.64
N TYR A 113 1.00 11.23 12.50
CA TYR A 113 1.34 9.83 12.28
C TYR A 113 0.70 9.23 11.01
N LEU A 114 -0.46 9.76 10.57
CA LEU A 114 -1.08 9.41 9.30
C LEU A 114 -0.58 10.29 8.16
N THR A 115 -0.44 11.61 8.35
CA THR A 115 -0.01 12.51 7.27
C THR A 115 1.39 12.20 6.79
N LEU A 116 2.26 11.66 7.65
CA LEU A 116 3.56 11.12 7.27
C LEU A 116 3.47 9.96 6.27
N ARG A 117 2.30 9.43 5.94
CA ARG A 117 2.11 8.48 4.83
C ARG A 117 2.00 9.16 3.46
N LEU A 118 1.82 10.48 3.42
CA LEU A 118 1.77 11.27 2.19
C LEU A 118 3.21 11.60 1.74
N PRO A 119 3.58 11.38 0.47
CA PRO A 119 4.95 11.59 0.00
C PRO A 119 5.48 13.01 0.23
N ARG A 120 4.64 14.04 0.01
CA ARG A 120 5.01 15.45 0.21
C ARG A 120 5.33 15.76 1.68
N GLU A 121 4.46 15.32 2.58
CA GLU A 121 4.62 15.54 4.02
C GLU A 121 5.84 14.80 4.57
N ARG A 122 6.07 13.56 4.09
CA ARG A 122 7.21 12.74 4.47
C ARG A 122 8.54 13.29 3.98
N ALA A 123 8.57 13.88 2.77
CA ALA A 123 9.80 14.39 2.17
C ALA A 123 10.46 15.48 3.03
N VAL A 124 9.65 16.29 3.74
CA VAL A 124 10.16 17.36 4.63
C VAL A 124 11.04 16.82 5.75
N PHE A 125 10.76 15.63 6.29
CA PHE A 125 11.54 15.03 7.39
C PHE A 125 12.69 14.13 6.93
N LYS A 126 12.88 14.00 5.61
CA LYS A 126 13.98 13.21 5.05
C LYS A 126 15.21 14.06 4.71
N VAL A 127 15.05 15.38 4.71
CA VAL A 127 16.10 16.37 4.46
C VAL A 127 16.80 16.72 5.76
#